data_AF-A0A1S6H8D8-F1
#
_entry.id   AF-A0A1S6H8D8-F1
#
_cell.length_a   1.000
_cell.length_b   1.000
_cell.length_c   1.000
_cell.angle_alpha   90.00
_cell.angle_beta   90.00
_cell.angle_gamma   90.00
#
_symmetry.space_group_name_H-M   'P 1'
#
loop_
_entity.id
_entity.type
_entity.pdbx_description
1 polymer ?
#
loop_
_entity_poly.entity_id
_entity_poly.type
_entity_poly.pdbx_seq_one_letter_code
_entity_poly.pdbx_strand_id
1 'polypeptide(L)'
;MKRKRYQRISKEDKEKIKCLVLKGKSLREISKILDVGITTIYYNTRKFRPRRKEKFVANLTEEKLGELMGAFAGDGSYYVSKHGRSSHHKVRYSLSLSKDLAYSEYLIDLLKNLKLNPFLIKNVKGGAIEVLVNSKDYSEFIRKFLSWENKKTYSVRLKHELASYDDKFLIGFARGLMDTDGFVEVSNVSCGCVSEQLIKNLGRIFDRFGIRYKMSRKIREPKRKDLFLVRVYRESLKDYFGLIGFSNRYKFDALNKILEGRWGRQDLNLRREVPNLES
;
A
#
# COMPACT_ATOMS: atom_id res chain seq x y z
N MET A 1 15.02 32.95 23.23
CA MET A 1 16.50 32.90 23.12
C MET A 1 16.93 32.93 21.66
N LYS A 2 17.66 33.96 21.23
CA LYS A 2 18.26 34.07 19.88
C LYS A 2 19.51 33.17 19.84
N ARG A 3 19.39 31.96 19.27
CA ARG A 3 20.54 31.07 19.02
C ARG A 3 21.57 31.77 18.13
N LYS A 4 22.86 31.63 18.44
CA LYS A 4 23.98 32.16 17.64
C LYS A 4 23.83 31.73 16.17
N ARG A 5 23.51 32.68 15.29
CA ARG A 5 23.41 32.45 13.84
C ARG A 5 24.82 32.56 13.22
N TYR A 6 25.20 31.54 12.45
CA TYR A 6 26.35 31.51 11.52
C TYR A 6 27.78 31.68 12.09
N GLN A 7 28.06 31.27 13.33
CA GLN A 7 29.46 31.10 13.76
C GLN A 7 30.03 29.76 13.29
N ARG A 8 31.25 29.80 12.76
CA ARG A 8 32.03 28.61 12.38
C ARG A 8 32.35 27.84 13.66
N ILE A 9 31.79 26.62 13.79
CA ILE A 9 31.99 25.75 14.96
C ILE A 9 33.49 25.50 15.21
N SER A 10 33.91 25.63 16.46
CA SER A 10 35.28 25.38 16.92
C SER A 10 35.68 23.90 16.75
N LYS A 11 36.98 23.60 16.77
CA LYS A 11 37.45 22.21 16.68
C LYS A 11 36.99 21.39 17.91
N GLU A 12 37.00 22.01 19.09
CA GLU A 12 36.52 21.40 20.34
C GLU A 12 35.03 21.06 20.28
N ASP A 13 34.20 21.94 19.75
CA ASP A 13 32.77 21.70 19.62
C ASP A 13 32.47 20.56 18.64
N LYS A 14 33.29 20.37 17.59
CA LYS A 14 33.15 19.20 16.70
C LYS A 14 33.42 17.91 17.44
N GLU A 15 34.44 17.87 18.29
CA GLU A 15 34.74 16.68 19.08
C GLU A 15 33.70 16.44 20.17
N LYS A 16 33.18 17.49 20.80
CA LYS A 16 32.03 17.37 21.72
C LYS A 16 30.80 16.80 21.01
N ILE A 17 30.48 17.27 19.80
CA ILE A 17 29.40 16.71 18.97
C ILE A 17 29.66 15.22 18.71
N LYS A 18 30.88 14.85 18.30
CA LYS A 18 31.25 13.45 18.04
C LYS A 18 31.06 12.56 19.27
N CYS A 19 31.59 12.98 20.42
CA CYS A 19 31.44 12.29 21.69
C CYS A 19 29.97 12.12 22.10
N LEU A 20 29.16 13.18 21.99
CA LEU A 20 27.73 13.11 22.35
C LEU A 20 26.94 12.19 21.41
N VAL A 21 27.23 12.20 20.11
CA VAL A 21 26.61 11.29 19.13
C VAL A 21 26.99 9.83 19.42
N LEU A 22 28.24 9.56 19.78
CA LEU A 22 28.71 8.21 20.14
C LEU A 22 28.07 7.72 21.45
N LYS A 23 27.79 8.63 22.39
CA LYS A 23 27.01 8.37 23.61
C LYS A 23 25.50 8.22 23.39
N GLY A 24 25.04 8.21 22.13
CA GLY A 24 23.63 7.96 21.78
C GLY A 24 22.70 9.17 21.94
N LYS A 25 23.22 10.38 22.18
CA LYS A 25 22.39 11.59 22.27
C LYS A 25 21.77 11.96 20.92
N SER A 26 20.51 12.37 20.94
CA SER A 26 19.80 12.87 19.76
C SER A 26 20.33 14.25 19.33
N LEU A 27 20.20 14.59 18.03
CA LEU A 27 20.63 15.90 17.52
C LEU A 27 19.94 17.08 18.23
N ARG A 28 18.71 16.88 18.72
CA ARG A 28 17.97 17.88 19.50
C ARG A 28 18.56 18.07 20.89
N GLU A 29 18.93 16.98 21.58
CA GLU A 29 19.62 17.06 22.87
C GLU A 29 20.98 17.76 22.71
N ILE A 30 21.76 17.38 21.70
CA ILE A 30 23.07 18.00 21.42
C ILE A 30 22.89 19.51 21.13
N SER A 31 21.85 19.88 20.38
CA SER A 31 21.50 21.28 20.10
C SER A 31 21.20 22.09 21.34
N LYS A 32 20.55 21.47 22.35
CA LYS A 32 20.32 22.11 23.65
C LYS A 32 21.60 22.19 24.47
N ILE A 33 22.40 21.13 24.52
CA ILE A 33 23.63 21.05 25.31
C ILE A 33 24.67 22.07 24.86
N LEU A 34 24.84 22.23 23.54
CA LEU A 34 25.89 23.10 22.98
C LEU A 34 25.37 24.50 22.59
N ASP A 35 24.07 24.76 22.74
CA ASP A 35 23.37 25.93 22.19
C ASP A 35 23.69 26.22 20.70
N VAL A 36 23.88 25.14 19.93
CA VAL A 36 24.18 25.20 18.51
C VAL A 36 22.94 24.84 17.70
N GLY A 37 22.75 25.50 16.56
CA GLY A 37 21.69 25.15 15.61
C GLY A 37 21.72 23.68 15.18
N ILE A 38 20.56 23.03 15.20
CA ILE A 38 20.42 21.60 14.87
C ILE A 38 20.99 21.23 13.49
N THR A 39 20.86 22.13 12.52
CA THR A 39 21.39 21.95 11.17
C THR A 39 22.92 21.88 11.16
N THR A 40 23.59 22.70 11.98
CA THR A 40 25.05 22.71 12.10
C THR A 40 25.56 21.43 12.75
N ILE A 41 24.85 20.94 13.77
CA ILE A 41 25.15 19.64 14.41
C ILE A 41 24.97 18.52 13.40
N TYR A 42 23.88 18.53 12.63
CA TYR A 42 23.62 17.56 11.58
C TYR A 42 24.76 17.51 10.56
N TYR A 43 25.21 18.67 10.05
CA TYR A 43 26.31 18.74 9.08
C TYR A 43 27.61 18.14 9.60
N ASN A 44 27.97 18.40 10.85
CA ASN A 44 29.19 17.83 11.44
C ASN A 44 29.02 16.34 11.74
N THR A 45 27.86 15.92 12.23
CA THR A 45 27.54 14.51 12.50
C THR A 45 27.65 13.67 11.23
N ARG A 46 27.13 14.18 10.11
CA ARG A 46 27.11 13.48 8.81
C ARG A 46 28.51 13.15 8.29
N LYS A 47 29.55 13.89 8.68
CA LYS A 47 30.93 13.66 8.21
C LYS A 47 31.55 12.38 8.78
N PHE A 48 31.27 12.04 10.05
CA PHE A 48 31.86 10.87 10.71
C PHE A 48 30.85 9.75 10.96
N ARG A 49 29.55 10.05 10.97
CA ARG A 49 28.46 9.08 11.04
C ARG A 49 27.49 9.34 9.88
N PRO A 50 27.90 9.05 8.63
CA PRO A 50 27.01 9.17 7.50
C PRO A 50 25.75 8.32 7.74
N ARG A 51 24.60 8.84 7.32
CA ARG A 51 23.32 8.14 7.45
C ARG A 51 23.40 6.84 6.65
N ARG A 52 23.58 5.70 7.33
CA ARG A 52 23.43 4.38 6.72
C ARG A 52 21.95 4.20 6.42
N LYS A 53 21.59 4.17 5.14
CA LYS A 53 20.27 3.66 4.74
C LYS A 53 20.36 2.15 4.88
N GLU A 54 19.43 1.56 5.63
CA GLU A 54 19.23 0.12 5.54
C GLU A 54 18.91 -0.20 4.07
N LYS A 55 19.55 -1.25 3.56
CA LYS A 55 19.29 -1.70 2.19
C LYS A 55 17.88 -2.29 2.16
N PHE A 56 17.12 -1.97 1.12
CA PHE A 56 15.88 -2.67 0.83
C PHE A 56 16.16 -4.17 0.67
N VAL A 57 15.37 -5.01 1.34
CA VAL A 57 15.50 -6.48 1.26
C VAL A 57 14.13 -7.05 0.93
N ALA A 58 14.03 -7.81 -0.15
CA ALA A 58 12.83 -8.56 -0.50
C ALA A 58 12.81 -9.90 0.25
N ASN A 59 12.41 -9.87 1.53
CA ASN A 59 12.35 -11.04 2.42
C ASN A 59 10.91 -11.47 2.74
N LEU A 60 9.96 -11.20 1.85
CA LEU A 60 8.60 -11.69 1.96
C LEU A 60 8.50 -13.05 1.27
N THR A 61 7.64 -13.92 1.79
CA THR A 61 7.16 -15.09 1.05
C THR A 61 6.46 -14.64 -0.23
N GLU A 62 6.49 -15.44 -1.30
CA GLU A 62 5.83 -15.14 -2.57
C GLU A 62 4.37 -14.70 -2.41
N GLU A 63 3.62 -15.36 -1.52
CA GLU A 63 2.23 -15.00 -1.21
C GLU A 63 2.06 -13.58 -0.68
N LYS A 64 2.74 -13.24 0.43
CA LYS A 64 2.72 -11.88 0.99
C LYS A 64 3.26 -10.82 0.02
N LEU A 65 4.24 -11.20 -0.80
CA LEU A 65 4.76 -10.31 -1.84
C LEU A 65 3.69 -10.05 -2.91
N GLY A 66 3.02 -11.09 -3.39
CA GLY A 66 1.87 -11.02 -4.28
C GLY A 66 0.80 -10.11 -3.72
N GLU A 67 0.41 -10.33 -2.46
CA GLU A 67 -0.61 -9.55 -1.77
C GLU A 67 -0.27 -8.06 -1.69
N LEU A 68 0.96 -7.72 -1.35
CA LEU A 68 1.42 -6.34 -1.37
C LEU A 68 1.37 -5.71 -2.77
N MET A 69 1.70 -6.47 -3.82
CA MET A 69 1.60 -6.00 -5.20
C MET A 69 0.13 -5.86 -5.66
N GLY A 70 -0.75 -6.78 -5.25
CA GLY A 70 -2.19 -6.74 -5.52
C GLY A 70 -2.85 -5.52 -4.90
N ALA A 71 -2.55 -5.26 -3.62
CA ALA A 71 -3.01 -4.08 -2.91
C ALA A 71 -2.52 -2.78 -3.58
N PHE A 72 -1.28 -2.78 -4.11
CA PHE A 72 -0.79 -1.63 -4.86
C PHE A 72 -1.50 -1.47 -6.21
N ALA A 73 -1.82 -2.59 -6.88
CA ALA A 73 -2.52 -2.56 -8.16
C ALA A 73 -3.92 -1.93 -8.04
N GLY A 74 -4.66 -2.24 -6.96
CA GLY A 74 -5.94 -1.59 -6.66
C GLY A 74 -5.76 -0.16 -6.15
N ASP A 75 -5.52 0.02 -4.86
CA ASP A 75 -5.52 1.31 -4.16
C ASP A 75 -4.15 2.00 -4.05
N GLY A 76 -3.10 1.40 -4.61
CA GLY A 76 -1.77 2.00 -4.65
C GLY A 76 -1.68 3.23 -5.55
N SER A 77 -0.82 4.17 -5.18
CA SER A 77 -0.46 5.31 -6.01
C SER A 77 1.03 5.62 -5.86
N TYR A 78 1.60 6.17 -6.92
CA TYR A 78 3.02 6.48 -7.00
C TYR A 78 3.22 7.90 -7.51
N TYR A 79 4.08 8.65 -6.81
CA TYR A 79 4.42 10.02 -7.12
C TYR A 79 5.93 10.20 -7.13
N VAL A 80 6.42 10.91 -8.14
CA VAL A 80 7.78 11.43 -8.17
C VAL A 80 7.70 12.94 -8.16
N SER A 81 8.29 13.57 -7.15
CA SER A 81 8.55 15.01 -7.19
C SER A 81 10.04 15.27 -7.31
N LYS A 82 10.41 16.19 -8.20
CA LYS A 82 11.79 16.68 -8.32
C LYS A 82 11.92 17.94 -7.45
N HIS A 83 12.96 18.00 -6.64
CA HIS A 83 13.33 19.18 -5.87
C HIS A 83 14.83 19.45 -6.10
N GLY A 84 15.12 20.33 -7.06
CA GLY A 84 16.48 20.55 -7.56
C GLY A 84 17.10 19.25 -8.11
N ARG A 85 18.25 18.86 -7.57
CA ARG A 85 18.97 17.62 -7.94
C ARG A 85 18.46 16.35 -7.25
N SER A 86 17.47 16.46 -6.37
CA SER A 86 16.91 15.32 -5.62
C SER A 86 15.53 14.94 -6.14
N SER A 87 15.24 13.63 -6.18
CA SER A 87 13.89 13.12 -6.43
C SER A 87 13.31 12.47 -5.17
N HIS A 88 12.03 12.75 -4.90
CA HIS A 88 11.27 12.10 -3.84
C HIS A 88 10.32 11.10 -4.48
N HIS A 89 10.55 9.83 -4.21
CA HIS A 89 9.71 8.72 -4.67
C HIS A 89 8.78 8.32 -3.54
N LYS A 90 7.48 8.57 -3.73
CA LYS A 90 6.44 8.28 -2.75
C LYS A 90 5.51 7.21 -3.29
N VAL A 91 5.34 6.14 -2.52
CA VAL A 91 4.31 5.12 -2.71
C VAL A 91 3.27 5.32 -1.60
N ARG A 92 2.00 5.27 -1.96
CA ARG A 92 0.86 5.43 -1.05
C ARG A 92 -0.18 4.35 -1.32
N TYR A 93 -0.75 3.78 -0.27
CA TYR A 93 -1.96 2.97 -0.32
C TYR A 93 -3.08 3.79 0.32
N SER A 94 -4.17 4.03 -0.39
CA SER A 94 -5.30 4.83 0.09
C SER A 94 -6.48 3.91 0.42
N LEU A 95 -6.79 3.74 1.70
CA LEU A 95 -7.78 2.76 2.17
C LEU A 95 -8.90 3.44 2.97
N SER A 96 -9.98 2.71 3.24
CA SER A 96 -11.08 3.17 4.09
C SER A 96 -10.70 3.13 5.57
N LEU A 97 -10.87 4.24 6.29
CA LEU A 97 -10.57 4.29 7.72
C LEU A 97 -11.47 3.36 8.55
N SER A 98 -12.74 3.18 8.15
CA SER A 98 -13.71 2.38 8.90
C SER A 98 -13.59 0.89 8.63
N LYS A 99 -13.22 0.49 7.41
CA LYS A 99 -13.21 -0.92 6.98
C LYS A 99 -11.81 -1.52 6.97
N ASP A 100 -10.78 -0.72 6.73
CA ASP A 100 -9.45 -1.22 6.36
C ASP A 100 -8.37 -0.87 7.38
N LEU A 101 -8.73 -0.42 8.59
CA LEU A 101 -7.75 -0.07 9.62
C LEU A 101 -6.81 -1.24 9.93
N ALA A 102 -7.36 -2.42 10.23
CA ALA A 102 -6.56 -3.62 10.51
C ALA A 102 -5.72 -4.04 9.29
N TYR A 103 -6.28 -3.93 8.08
CA TYR A 103 -5.55 -4.25 6.86
C TYR A 103 -4.41 -3.25 6.59
N SER A 104 -4.58 -1.97 6.93
CA SER A 104 -3.54 -0.95 6.82
C SER A 104 -2.36 -1.23 7.75
N GLU A 105 -2.63 -1.74 8.95
CA GLU A 105 -1.61 -2.16 9.92
C GLU A 105 -0.85 -3.39 9.42
N TYR A 106 -1.58 -4.36 8.84
CA TYR A 106 -0.99 -5.51 8.16
C TYR A 106 -0.04 -5.09 7.02
N LEU A 107 -0.47 -4.18 6.13
CA LEU A 107 0.39 -3.66 5.06
C LEU A 107 1.64 -2.96 5.61
N ILE A 108 1.52 -2.25 6.73
CA ILE A 108 2.68 -1.66 7.41
C ILE A 108 3.68 -2.71 7.83
N ASP A 109 3.24 -3.82 8.38
CA ASP A 109 4.13 -4.87 8.84
C ASP A 109 4.81 -5.59 7.66
N LEU A 110 4.09 -5.80 6.55
CA LEU A 110 4.72 -6.26 5.29
C LEU A 110 5.82 -5.30 4.82
N LEU A 111 5.56 -4.00 4.84
CA LEU A 111 6.51 -2.97 4.42
C LEU A 111 7.72 -2.88 5.37
N LYS A 112 7.52 -3.00 6.68
CA LYS A 112 8.61 -3.05 7.67
C LYS A 112 9.49 -4.28 7.48
N ASN A 113 8.89 -5.42 7.13
CA ASN A 113 9.67 -6.64 6.85
C ASN A 113 10.65 -6.42 5.70
N LEU A 114 10.24 -5.63 4.69
CA LEU A 114 11.11 -5.19 3.58
C LEU A 114 12.19 -4.15 3.97
N LYS A 115 12.37 -3.87 5.27
CA LYS A 115 13.27 -2.83 5.82
C LYS A 115 12.94 -1.43 5.32
N LEU A 116 11.67 -1.17 5.04
CA LEU A 116 11.17 0.17 4.73
C LEU A 116 10.73 0.88 6.02
N ASN A 117 10.56 2.20 5.93
CA ASN A 117 10.06 3.02 7.03
C ASN A 117 8.66 3.57 6.69
N PRO A 118 7.62 2.72 6.71
CA PRO A 118 6.26 3.14 6.42
C PRO A 118 5.68 3.98 7.55
N PHE A 119 4.67 4.80 7.25
CA PHE A 119 3.91 5.54 8.25
C PHE A 119 2.44 5.69 7.83
N LEU A 120 1.56 5.81 8.83
CA LEU A 120 0.12 6.04 8.63
C LEU A 120 -0.21 7.53 8.67
N ILE A 121 -1.13 7.93 7.80
CA ILE A 121 -1.84 9.20 7.91
C ILE A 121 -3.34 8.87 7.98
N LYS A 122 -3.99 9.24 9.10
CA LYS A 122 -5.44 9.10 9.27
C LYS A 122 -6.11 10.43 8.92
N ASN A 123 -6.95 10.44 7.90
CA ASN A 123 -7.82 11.58 7.58
C ASN A 123 -9.23 11.29 8.09
N VAL A 124 -9.47 11.60 9.38
CA VAL A 124 -10.75 11.30 10.05
C VAL A 124 -11.93 11.97 9.36
N LYS A 125 -11.78 13.25 8.93
CA LYS A 125 -12.84 13.98 8.24
C LYS A 125 -13.17 13.39 6.87
N GLY A 126 -12.17 12.86 6.16
CA GLY A 126 -12.35 12.22 4.86
C GLY A 126 -12.65 10.72 4.91
N GLY A 127 -12.73 10.12 6.11
CA GLY A 127 -12.97 8.68 6.26
C GLY A 127 -11.88 7.79 5.63
N ALA A 128 -10.66 8.32 5.44
CA ALA A 128 -9.57 7.63 4.73
C ALA A 128 -8.36 7.42 5.63
N ILE A 129 -7.64 6.33 5.37
CA ILE A 129 -6.33 6.04 5.97
C ILE A 129 -5.31 5.77 4.86
N GLU A 130 -4.15 6.43 4.95
CA GLU A 130 -3.09 6.27 3.98
C GLU A 130 -1.89 5.56 4.61
N VAL A 131 -1.36 4.52 3.96
CA VAL A 131 -0.05 3.94 4.26
C VAL A 131 0.96 4.52 3.28
N LEU A 132 2.00 5.19 3.77
CA LEU A 132 2.99 5.86 2.93
C LEU A 132 4.39 5.30 3.11
N VAL A 133 5.12 5.20 2.01
CA VAL A 133 6.55 4.89 1.98
C VAL A 133 7.27 5.85 1.03
N ASN A 134 8.39 6.40 1.49
CA ASN A 134 9.28 7.19 0.63
C ASN A 134 10.52 6.37 0.29
N SER A 135 10.50 5.65 -0.83
CA SER A 135 11.62 4.80 -1.27
C SER A 135 11.65 4.65 -2.79
N LYS A 136 12.79 5.03 -3.40
CA LYS A 136 13.05 4.82 -4.82
C LYS A 136 13.13 3.33 -5.13
N ASP A 137 13.94 2.60 -4.37
CA ASP A 137 14.16 1.16 -4.53
C ASP A 137 12.84 0.39 -4.46
N TYR A 138 11.93 0.78 -3.55
CA TYR A 138 10.61 0.15 -3.46
C TYR A 138 9.74 0.46 -4.68
N SER A 139 9.74 1.70 -5.17
CA SER A 139 9.00 2.04 -6.39
C SER A 139 9.53 1.31 -7.63
N GLU A 140 10.84 1.12 -7.73
CA GLU A 140 11.46 0.33 -8.80
C GLU A 140 11.17 -1.17 -8.64
N PHE A 141 11.14 -1.65 -7.39
CA PHE A 141 10.76 -3.02 -7.08
C PHE A 141 9.33 -3.33 -7.52
N ILE A 142 8.35 -2.45 -7.24
CA ILE A 142 6.97 -2.59 -7.74
C ILE A 142 6.95 -2.69 -9.28
N ARG A 143 7.78 -1.92 -9.99
CA ARG A 143 7.91 -1.94 -11.46
C ARG A 143 8.53 -3.22 -12.03
N LYS A 144 9.02 -4.13 -11.19
CA LYS A 144 9.39 -5.49 -11.61
C LYS A 144 8.17 -6.38 -11.81
N PHE A 145 7.12 -6.16 -11.02
CA PHE A 145 5.90 -6.99 -11.05
C PHE A 145 4.78 -6.34 -11.86
N LEU A 146 4.69 -5.01 -11.82
CA LEU A 146 3.59 -4.27 -12.40
C LEU A 146 4.07 -3.30 -13.48
N SER A 147 3.26 -3.20 -14.53
CA SER A 147 3.44 -2.24 -15.60
C SER A 147 2.19 -1.38 -15.74
N TRP A 148 2.37 -0.13 -16.17
CA TRP A 148 1.29 0.77 -16.52
C TRP A 148 1.82 1.88 -17.41
N GLU A 149 0.97 2.34 -18.31
CA GLU A 149 1.20 3.44 -19.24
C GLU A 149 0.54 4.71 -18.71
N ASN A 150 1.27 5.83 -18.74
CA ASN A 150 0.78 7.14 -18.31
C ASN A 150 0.21 7.12 -16.88
N LYS A 151 -1.12 6.91 -16.74
CA LYS A 151 -1.84 6.89 -15.45
C LYS A 151 -2.06 5.46 -14.97
N LYS A 152 -1.49 5.12 -13.80
CA LYS A 152 -1.59 3.80 -13.13
C LYS A 152 -3.01 3.27 -13.13
N THR A 153 -3.96 4.08 -12.64
CA THR A 153 -5.36 3.73 -12.47
C THR A 153 -5.98 3.10 -13.72
N TYR A 154 -5.57 3.51 -14.93
CA TYR A 154 -6.21 3.12 -16.17
C TYR A 154 -5.57 1.92 -16.89
N SER A 155 -4.31 1.62 -16.59
CA SER A 155 -3.50 0.72 -17.42
C SER A 155 -2.63 -0.24 -16.62
N VAL A 156 -2.74 -0.22 -15.28
CA VAL A 156 -2.02 -1.15 -14.41
C VAL A 156 -2.39 -2.59 -14.73
N ARG A 157 -1.38 -3.45 -14.72
CA ARG A 157 -1.46 -4.87 -15.02
C ARG A 157 -0.21 -5.58 -14.51
N LEU A 158 -0.27 -6.90 -14.41
CA LEU A 158 0.94 -7.73 -14.26
C LEU A 158 1.86 -7.48 -15.46
N LYS A 159 3.16 -7.38 -15.18
CA LYS A 159 4.16 -7.02 -16.19
C LYS A 159 4.47 -8.19 -17.13
N HIS A 160 4.45 -9.40 -16.60
CA HIS A 160 4.76 -10.62 -17.33
C HIS A 160 3.52 -11.51 -17.44
N GLU A 161 3.61 -12.56 -18.26
CA GLU A 161 2.57 -13.57 -18.36
C GLU A 161 2.43 -14.35 -17.05
N LEU A 162 1.21 -14.81 -16.74
CA LEU A 162 0.90 -15.51 -15.48
C LEU A 162 1.82 -16.72 -15.24
N ALA A 163 2.20 -17.44 -16.30
CA ALA A 163 3.08 -18.61 -16.22
C ALA A 163 4.49 -18.31 -15.67
N SER A 164 4.92 -17.05 -15.68
CA SER A 164 6.22 -16.63 -15.13
C SER A 164 6.22 -16.37 -13.62
N TYR A 165 5.04 -16.33 -13.00
CA TYR A 165 4.89 -16.07 -11.57
C TYR A 165 4.65 -17.38 -10.81
N ASP A 166 5.13 -17.42 -9.57
CA ASP A 166 4.81 -18.48 -8.62
C ASP A 166 3.30 -18.48 -8.30
N ASP A 167 2.71 -19.67 -8.13
CA ASP A 167 1.28 -19.79 -7.85
C ASP A 167 0.90 -19.10 -6.53
N LYS A 168 1.76 -19.16 -5.51
CA LYS A 168 1.52 -18.46 -4.24
C LYS A 168 1.55 -16.95 -4.44
N PHE A 169 2.44 -16.45 -5.28
CA PHE A 169 2.43 -15.03 -5.67
C PHE A 169 1.11 -14.65 -6.34
N LEU A 170 0.59 -15.46 -7.27
CA LEU A 170 -0.68 -15.15 -7.95
C LEU A 170 -1.88 -15.21 -6.99
N ILE A 171 -1.92 -16.18 -6.07
CA ILE A 171 -2.92 -16.26 -5.00
C ILE A 171 -2.88 -15.00 -4.13
N GLY A 172 -1.68 -14.65 -3.65
CA GLY A 172 -1.47 -13.44 -2.89
C GLY A 172 -1.90 -12.19 -3.65
N PHE A 173 -1.49 -12.07 -4.92
CA PHE A 173 -1.85 -10.95 -5.79
C PHE A 173 -3.34 -10.78 -5.95
N ALA A 174 -4.07 -11.87 -6.20
CA ALA A 174 -5.52 -11.86 -6.23
C ALA A 174 -6.08 -11.43 -4.87
N ARG A 175 -5.64 -12.01 -3.75
CA ARG A 175 -6.09 -11.64 -2.41
C ARG A 175 -5.92 -10.15 -2.14
N GLY A 176 -4.73 -9.60 -2.37
CA GLY A 176 -4.43 -8.19 -2.09
C GLY A 176 -5.25 -7.23 -2.95
N LEU A 177 -5.49 -7.58 -4.22
CA LEU A 177 -6.36 -6.78 -5.10
C LEU A 177 -7.83 -6.85 -4.66
N MET A 178 -8.29 -8.03 -4.24
CA MET A 178 -9.65 -8.24 -3.72
C MET A 178 -9.85 -7.54 -2.36
N ASP A 179 -8.80 -7.47 -1.53
CA ASP A 179 -8.80 -6.74 -0.26
C ASP A 179 -8.87 -5.23 -0.42
N THR A 180 -8.47 -4.68 -1.57
CA THR A 180 -8.65 -3.25 -1.89
C THR A 180 -9.91 -3.02 -2.73
N ASP A 181 -9.93 -3.47 -3.99
CA ASP A 181 -10.97 -3.16 -4.99
C ASP A 181 -12.14 -4.17 -4.98
N GLY A 182 -11.99 -5.27 -4.24
CA GLY A 182 -13.02 -6.29 -4.11
C GLY A 182 -14.15 -5.90 -3.15
N PHE A 183 -15.31 -6.51 -3.33
CA PHE A 183 -16.46 -6.36 -2.46
C PHE A 183 -17.23 -7.68 -2.39
N VAL A 184 -17.83 -7.90 -1.22
CA VAL A 184 -18.61 -9.10 -0.92
C VAL A 184 -20.09 -8.77 -1.10
N GLU A 185 -20.77 -9.52 -1.97
CA GLU A 185 -22.21 -9.48 -2.16
C GLU A 185 -22.84 -10.80 -1.67
N VAL A 186 -24.15 -10.78 -1.35
CA VAL A 186 -24.89 -11.94 -0.81
C VAL A 186 -24.70 -13.23 -1.62
N SER A 187 -24.56 -13.10 -2.94
CA SER A 187 -24.46 -14.23 -3.86
C SER A 187 -23.09 -14.42 -4.48
N ASN A 188 -22.15 -13.50 -4.27
CA ASN A 188 -20.89 -13.50 -5.02
C ASN A 188 -19.84 -12.62 -4.36
N VAL A 189 -18.61 -12.77 -4.84
CA VAL A 189 -17.52 -11.84 -4.55
C VAL A 189 -17.10 -11.23 -5.87
N SER A 190 -16.96 -9.90 -5.91
CA SER A 190 -16.67 -9.16 -7.13
C SER A 190 -15.49 -8.22 -6.91
N CYS A 191 -14.77 -7.91 -7.98
CA CYS A 191 -13.78 -6.83 -8.03
C CYS A 191 -14.00 -6.04 -9.30
N GLY A 192 -13.93 -4.72 -9.20
CA GLY A 192 -14.14 -3.83 -10.34
C GLY A 192 -13.10 -2.72 -10.38
N CYS A 193 -12.48 -2.53 -11.54
CA CYS A 193 -11.57 -1.40 -11.76
C CYS A 193 -11.68 -0.92 -13.21
N VAL A 194 -11.07 0.24 -13.50
CA VAL A 194 -11.10 0.84 -14.85
C VAL A 194 -10.02 0.29 -15.78
N SER A 195 -9.03 -0.46 -15.25
CA SER A 195 -8.03 -1.16 -16.06
C SER A 195 -8.59 -2.52 -16.49
N GLU A 196 -9.00 -2.62 -17.75
CA GLU A 196 -9.48 -3.89 -18.33
C GLU A 196 -8.43 -5.00 -18.22
N GLN A 197 -7.15 -4.66 -18.43
CA GLN A 197 -6.06 -5.63 -18.38
C GLN A 197 -5.85 -6.18 -16.97
N LEU A 198 -6.03 -5.36 -15.92
CA LEU A 198 -5.96 -5.86 -14.54
C LEU A 198 -7.07 -6.87 -14.26
N ILE A 199 -8.31 -6.57 -14.69
CA ILE A 199 -9.46 -7.46 -14.51
C ILE A 199 -9.28 -8.74 -15.35
N LYS A 200 -8.71 -8.66 -16.55
CA LYS A 200 -8.33 -9.84 -17.34
C LYS A 200 -7.24 -10.67 -16.65
N ASN A 201 -6.23 -10.04 -16.04
CA ASN A 201 -5.25 -10.76 -15.24
C ASN A 201 -5.93 -11.50 -14.08
N LEU A 202 -6.82 -10.83 -13.34
CA LEU A 202 -7.53 -11.45 -12.22
C LEU A 202 -8.44 -12.60 -12.66
N GLY A 203 -9.17 -12.46 -13.77
CA GLY A 203 -9.94 -13.54 -14.37
C GLY A 203 -9.08 -14.75 -14.73
N ARG A 204 -7.94 -14.53 -15.42
CA ARG A 204 -7.01 -15.63 -15.76
C ARG A 204 -6.40 -16.29 -14.52
N ILE A 205 -6.20 -15.56 -13.42
CA ILE A 205 -5.78 -16.14 -12.14
C ILE A 205 -6.89 -17.07 -11.63
N PHE A 206 -8.15 -16.65 -11.65
CA PHE A 206 -9.27 -17.51 -11.26
C PHE A 206 -9.40 -18.75 -12.15
N ASP A 207 -9.24 -18.63 -13.48
CA ASP A 207 -9.22 -19.77 -14.39
C ASP A 207 -8.12 -20.77 -14.00
N ARG A 208 -6.90 -20.28 -13.73
CA ARG A 208 -5.74 -21.09 -13.33
C ARG A 208 -6.01 -21.93 -12.08
N PHE A 209 -6.82 -21.43 -11.16
CA PHE A 209 -7.18 -22.10 -9.91
C PHE A 209 -8.57 -22.74 -9.92
N GLY A 210 -9.21 -22.89 -11.09
CA GLY A 210 -10.51 -23.55 -11.23
C GLY A 210 -11.68 -22.81 -10.58
N ILE A 211 -11.51 -21.51 -10.27
CA ILE A 211 -12.55 -20.68 -9.66
C ILE A 211 -13.44 -20.15 -10.79
N ARG A 212 -14.72 -20.51 -10.82
CA ARG A 212 -15.63 -20.06 -11.86
C ARG A 212 -16.05 -18.61 -11.61
N TYR A 213 -16.03 -17.80 -12.66
CA TYR A 213 -16.37 -16.38 -12.58
C TYR A 213 -17.08 -15.87 -13.85
N LYS A 214 -17.60 -14.64 -13.76
CA LYS A 214 -18.12 -13.86 -14.86
C LYS A 214 -17.37 -12.54 -14.99
N MET A 215 -16.93 -12.20 -16.19
CA MET A 215 -16.50 -10.85 -16.51
C MET A 215 -17.63 -10.03 -17.11
N SER A 216 -17.67 -8.74 -16.78
CA SER A 216 -18.63 -7.80 -17.35
C SER A 216 -18.04 -6.39 -17.46
N ARG A 217 -18.64 -5.56 -18.31
CA ARG A 217 -18.31 -4.15 -18.47
C ARG A 217 -19.54 -3.33 -18.12
N LYS A 218 -19.38 -2.38 -17.19
CA LYS A 218 -20.40 -1.40 -16.83
C LYS A 218 -20.05 -0.07 -17.48
N ILE A 219 -20.83 0.30 -18.50
CA ILE A 219 -20.75 1.60 -19.15
C ILE A 219 -21.13 2.67 -18.11
N ARG A 220 -20.31 3.71 -17.98
CA ARG A 220 -20.58 4.84 -17.07
C ARG A 220 -20.92 6.09 -17.87
N GLU A 221 -21.29 7.16 -17.16
CA GLU A 221 -21.52 8.48 -17.75
C GLU A 221 -20.35 8.91 -18.66
N PRO A 222 -20.57 9.71 -19.72
CA PRO A 222 -19.55 10.03 -20.73
C PRO A 222 -18.23 10.59 -20.20
N LYS A 223 -18.24 11.27 -19.04
CA LYS A 223 -17.04 11.85 -18.40
C LYS A 223 -16.23 10.82 -17.59
N ARG A 224 -16.78 9.63 -17.34
CA ARG A 224 -16.19 8.56 -16.52
C ARG A 224 -15.77 7.41 -17.42
N LYS A 225 -14.61 6.81 -17.12
CA LYS A 225 -14.19 5.58 -17.80
C LYS A 225 -15.09 4.43 -17.36
N ASP A 226 -15.30 3.50 -18.28
CA ASP A 226 -16.05 2.28 -17.99
C ASP A 226 -15.39 1.46 -16.90
N LEU A 227 -16.23 0.75 -16.14
CA LEU A 227 -15.78 -0.12 -15.09
C LEU A 227 -15.81 -1.56 -15.62
N PHE A 228 -14.68 -2.25 -15.54
CA PHE A 228 -14.59 -3.68 -15.82
C PHE A 228 -14.71 -4.44 -14.50
N LEU A 229 -15.49 -5.51 -14.49
CA LEU A 229 -15.76 -6.30 -13.30
C LEU A 229 -15.44 -7.76 -13.55
N VAL A 230 -14.92 -8.42 -12.53
CA VAL A 230 -14.87 -9.88 -12.41
C VAL A 230 -15.68 -10.28 -11.18
N ARG A 231 -16.53 -11.30 -11.32
CA ARG A 231 -17.43 -11.78 -10.28
C ARG A 231 -17.29 -13.29 -10.13
N VAL A 232 -16.83 -13.75 -8.98
CA VAL A 232 -16.79 -15.18 -8.62
C VAL A 232 -18.21 -15.67 -8.42
N TYR A 233 -18.58 -16.79 -9.04
CA TYR A 233 -19.91 -17.36 -8.89
C TYR A 233 -20.16 -17.94 -7.51
N ARG A 234 -21.44 -18.06 -7.13
CA ARG A 234 -21.85 -18.58 -5.81
C ARG A 234 -21.28 -19.96 -5.55
N GLU A 235 -21.34 -20.84 -6.55
CA GLU A 235 -20.85 -22.22 -6.45
C GLU A 235 -19.34 -22.31 -6.19
N SER A 236 -18.54 -21.33 -6.62
CA SER A 236 -17.09 -21.31 -6.43
C SER A 236 -16.64 -20.47 -5.24
N LEU A 237 -17.57 -19.95 -4.41
CA LEU A 237 -17.18 -19.14 -3.24
C LEU A 237 -16.43 -19.94 -2.17
N LYS A 238 -16.73 -21.24 -2.01
CA LYS A 238 -15.98 -22.10 -1.08
C LYS A 238 -14.54 -22.29 -1.52
N ASP A 239 -14.33 -22.57 -2.81
CA ASP A 239 -12.99 -22.72 -3.39
C ASP A 239 -12.22 -21.40 -3.33
N TYR A 240 -12.88 -20.29 -3.67
CA TYR A 240 -12.31 -18.95 -3.51
C TYR A 240 -11.91 -18.67 -2.07
N PHE A 241 -12.77 -18.97 -1.09
CA PHE A 241 -12.48 -18.73 0.33
C PHE A 241 -11.32 -19.58 0.85
N GLY A 242 -11.24 -20.85 0.44
CA GLY A 242 -10.18 -21.76 0.86
C GLY A 242 -8.82 -21.49 0.21
N LEU A 243 -8.80 -21.00 -1.03
CA LEU A 243 -7.56 -20.75 -1.78
C LEU A 243 -7.07 -19.30 -1.68
N ILE A 244 -7.96 -18.34 -1.94
CA ILE A 244 -7.62 -16.91 -2.02
C ILE A 244 -8.11 -16.20 -0.77
N GLY A 245 -9.42 -16.18 -0.51
CA GLY A 245 -10.00 -15.52 0.65
C GLY A 245 -9.66 -14.03 0.73
N PHE A 246 -9.64 -13.49 1.96
CA PHE A 246 -9.36 -12.10 2.26
C PHE A 246 -8.44 -12.02 3.48
N SER A 247 -7.43 -11.14 3.45
CA SER A 247 -6.71 -10.72 4.64
C SER A 247 -7.42 -9.58 5.36
N ASN A 248 -8.26 -8.83 4.64
CA ASN A 248 -9.11 -7.81 5.24
C ASN A 248 -10.22 -8.49 6.05
N ARG A 249 -10.13 -8.36 7.37
CA ARG A 249 -11.05 -9.00 8.33
C ARG A 249 -12.52 -8.67 8.07
N TYR A 250 -12.83 -7.43 7.67
CA TYR A 250 -14.21 -7.04 7.37
C TYR A 250 -14.78 -7.86 6.20
N LYS A 251 -13.99 -8.04 5.12
CA LYS A 251 -14.39 -8.83 3.95
C LYS A 251 -14.39 -10.33 4.24
N PHE A 252 -13.41 -10.80 5.00
CA PHE A 252 -13.33 -12.18 5.47
C PHE A 252 -14.59 -12.57 6.26
N ASP A 253 -14.93 -11.82 7.30
CA ASP A 253 -16.09 -12.09 8.17
C ASP A 253 -17.39 -12.03 7.37
N ALA A 254 -17.50 -11.08 6.44
CA ALA A 254 -18.66 -10.98 5.55
C ALA A 254 -18.82 -12.23 4.68
N LEU A 255 -17.75 -12.69 4.01
CA LEU A 255 -17.81 -13.88 3.18
C LEU A 255 -18.10 -15.14 4.02
N ASN A 256 -17.49 -15.26 5.20
CA ASN A 256 -17.72 -16.39 6.10
C ASN A 256 -19.20 -16.50 6.50
N LYS A 257 -19.85 -15.38 6.87
CA LYS A 257 -21.29 -15.35 7.17
C LYS A 257 -22.17 -15.85 6.02
N ILE A 258 -21.80 -15.54 4.76
CA ILE A 258 -22.52 -16.01 3.58
C ILE A 258 -22.39 -17.52 3.44
N LEU A 259 -21.18 -18.06 3.62
CA LEU A 259 -20.90 -19.49 3.49
C LEU A 259 -21.56 -20.32 4.59
N GLU A 260 -21.72 -19.74 5.78
CA GLU A 260 -22.43 -20.34 6.92
C GLU A 260 -23.96 -20.20 6.81
N GLY A 261 -24.48 -19.50 5.79
CA GLY A 261 -25.91 -19.25 5.64
C GLY A 261 -26.51 -18.28 6.67
N ARG A 262 -25.66 -17.52 7.39
CA ARG A 262 -26.06 -16.61 8.47
C ARG A 262 -26.30 -15.16 8.01
N TRP A 263 -26.35 -14.91 6.71
CA TRP A 263 -26.53 -13.55 6.17
C TRP A 263 -27.98 -13.08 6.33
N GLY A 264 -28.24 -12.17 7.26
CA GLY A 264 -29.60 -11.72 7.62
C GLY A 264 -30.06 -10.44 6.94
N ARG A 265 -31.37 -10.12 7.01
CA ARG A 265 -31.96 -8.88 6.44
C ARG A 265 -31.37 -7.58 7.03
N GLN A 266 -30.84 -7.61 8.25
CA GLN A 266 -30.24 -6.42 8.90
C GLN A 266 -28.89 -6.01 8.29
N ASP A 267 -28.16 -6.96 7.67
CA ASP A 267 -26.87 -6.71 7.02
C ASP A 267 -27.00 -5.96 5.67
N LEU A 268 -28.22 -5.79 5.14
CA LEU A 268 -28.50 -5.00 3.93
C LEU A 268 -28.35 -3.49 4.15
N ASN A 269 -28.41 -3.00 5.39
CA ASN A 269 -28.30 -1.58 5.73
C ASN A 269 -26.85 -1.05 5.67
N LEU A 270 -25.84 -1.94 5.70
CA LEU A 270 -24.43 -1.59 5.44
C LEU A 270 -24.17 -1.06 4.02
N ARG A 271 -25.15 -1.15 3.11
CA ARG A 271 -25.09 -0.61 1.74
C ARG A 271 -25.36 0.89 1.64
N ARG A 272 -25.95 1.54 2.66
CA ARG A 272 -26.47 2.91 2.55
C ARG A 272 -25.54 4.02 3.06
N GLU A 273 -24.39 3.69 3.64
CA GLU A 273 -23.36 4.69 3.98
C GLU A 273 -22.42 4.94 2.80
N VAL A 274 -22.97 5.43 1.69
CA VAL A 274 -22.22 6.26 0.75
C VAL A 274 -22.73 7.67 1.01
N PRO A 275 -21.91 8.64 1.46
CA PRO A 275 -22.38 10.00 1.61
C PRO A 275 -22.88 10.46 0.25
N ASN A 276 -24.12 10.96 0.20
CA ASN A 276 -24.56 11.83 -0.88
C ASN A 276 -23.56 12.99 -0.92
N LEU A 277 -22.62 12.92 -1.86
CA LEU A 277 -21.86 14.09 -2.28
C LEU A 277 -22.75 14.85 -3.26
N GLU A 278 -23.75 15.52 -2.71
CA GLU A 278 -24.33 16.69 -3.34
C GLU A 278 -23.43 17.89 -3.02
N SER A 279 -22.76 18.37 -4.06
CA SER A 279 -22.24 19.73 -4.18
C SER A 279 -22.50 20.18 -5.61
#